data_AF-A0A944YK12-F1
#
_entry.id   AF-A0A944YK12-F1
#
_cell.length_a   1.000
_cell.length_b   1.000
_cell.length_c   1.000
_cell.angle_alpha   90.00
_cell.angle_beta   90.00
_cell.angle_gamma   90.00
#
_symmetry.space_group_name_H-M   'P 1'
#
loop_
_entity.id
_entity.type
_entity.pdbx_description
1 polymer ?
#
loop_
_entity_poly.entity_id
_entity_poly.type
_entity_poly.pdbx_seq_one_letter_code
_entity_poly.pdbx_strand_id
1 'polypeptide(L)'
;MINDINDSIQDISTNDSIKDISTPSKLSLLAQELRLEKKRLQQDLDELQSDYDDVKPMTPTGTPDWYVKWTAMLLGVVGIFTISAGFVVWGQVAYLLSSCGWVYVGMQWSDRAIMIGSAISGTAVLMNMVTGI
;
A
#
# COMPACT_ATOMS: atom_id res chain seq x y z
N MET A 1 -29.72 -0.61 -31.66
CA MET A 1 -29.91 -2.07 -31.75
C MET A 1 -29.36 -2.82 -30.55
N ILE A 2 -28.10 -2.64 -30.12
CA ILE A 2 -27.59 -3.26 -28.88
C ILE A 2 -28.16 -2.58 -27.62
N ASN A 3 -28.35 -1.26 -27.64
CA ASN A 3 -28.93 -0.53 -26.52
C ASN A 3 -30.43 -0.83 -26.31
N ASP A 4 -31.18 -1.08 -27.38
CA ASP A 4 -32.62 -1.38 -27.30
C ASP A 4 -32.89 -2.77 -26.69
N ILE A 5 -31.96 -3.71 -26.88
CA ILE A 5 -32.00 -5.05 -26.27
C ILE A 5 -31.70 -4.97 -24.77
N ASN A 6 -30.80 -4.07 -24.36
CA ASN A 6 -30.45 -3.91 -22.95
C ASN A 6 -31.59 -3.26 -22.13
N ASP A 7 -32.30 -2.29 -22.72
CA ASP A 7 -33.49 -1.68 -22.09
C ASP A 7 -34.65 -2.67 -21.97
N SER A 8 -34.88 -3.52 -22.98
CA SER A 8 -35.94 -4.53 -22.91
C SER A 8 -35.63 -5.69 -21.94
N ILE A 9 -34.35 -6.04 -21.72
CA ILE A 9 -33.91 -6.97 -20.66
C ILE A 9 -34.19 -6.37 -19.26
N GLN A 10 -34.03 -5.06 -19.10
CA GLN A 10 -34.26 -4.37 -17.83
C GLN A 10 -35.75 -4.25 -17.49
N ASP A 11 -36.63 -4.13 -18.48
CA ASP A 11 -38.08 -4.12 -18.29
C ASP A 11 -38.71 -5.51 -18.11
N ILE A 12 -38.14 -6.57 -18.72
CA ILE A 12 -38.59 -7.96 -18.53
C ILE A 12 -38.24 -8.46 -17.11
N SER A 13 -37.07 -8.10 -16.57
CA SER A 13 -36.71 -8.45 -15.18
C SER A 13 -37.53 -7.69 -14.12
N THR A 14 -38.21 -6.61 -14.51
CA THR A 14 -38.96 -5.75 -13.57
C THR A 14 -40.47 -6.04 -13.59
N ASN A 15 -41.00 -6.72 -14.63
CA ASN A 15 -42.44 -6.95 -14.79
C ASN A 15 -42.98 -8.31 -14.33
N ASP A 16 -42.15 -9.33 -14.08
CA ASP A 16 -42.65 -10.67 -13.71
C ASP A 16 -42.84 -10.91 -12.20
N SER A 17 -42.77 -9.88 -11.35
CA SER A 17 -43.05 -10.01 -9.91
C SER A 17 -44.14 -9.09 -9.37
N ILE A 18 -44.84 -8.35 -10.24
CA ILE A 18 -45.99 -7.50 -9.86
C ILE A 18 -47.30 -8.15 -10.32
N LYS A 19 -47.43 -9.45 -10.08
CA LYS A 19 -48.72 -10.14 -10.04
C LYS A 19 -48.61 -11.12 -8.89
N ASP A 20 -48.96 -10.69 -7.69
CA ASP A 20 -49.94 -11.41 -6.89
C ASP A 20 -50.41 -10.63 -5.66
N ILE A 21 -51.73 -10.62 -5.56
CA ILE A 21 -52.58 -9.93 -4.62
C ILE A 21 -52.62 -10.74 -3.31
N SER A 22 -52.32 -10.09 -2.16
CA SER A 22 -53.07 -10.24 -0.88
C SER A 22 -52.37 -9.78 0.41
N THR A 23 -51.09 -9.35 0.42
CA THR A 23 -50.47 -8.74 1.63
C THR A 23 -49.51 -7.59 1.31
N PRO A 24 -50.02 -6.43 0.84
CA PRO A 24 -49.19 -5.28 0.45
C PRO A 24 -48.39 -4.69 1.63
N SER A 25 -48.85 -4.86 2.86
CA SER A 25 -48.19 -4.34 4.05
C SER A 25 -46.95 -5.16 4.44
N LYS A 26 -47.00 -6.49 4.43
CA LYS A 26 -45.84 -7.33 4.87
C LYS A 26 -44.70 -7.33 3.85
N LEU A 27 -44.99 -7.34 2.55
CA LEU A 27 -43.99 -7.26 1.48
C LEU A 27 -43.36 -5.86 1.39
N SER A 28 -44.17 -4.81 1.58
CA SER A 28 -43.67 -3.43 1.67
C SER A 28 -42.79 -3.24 2.92
N LEU A 29 -43.19 -3.82 4.06
CA LEU A 29 -42.37 -3.82 5.28
C LEU A 29 -41.05 -4.59 5.08
N LEU A 30 -41.07 -5.77 4.45
CA LEU A 30 -39.85 -6.53 4.12
C LEU A 30 -38.93 -5.77 3.16
N ALA A 31 -39.48 -5.12 2.13
CA ALA A 31 -38.71 -4.28 1.22
C ALA A 31 -38.13 -3.06 1.94
N GLN A 32 -38.83 -2.53 2.95
CA GLN A 32 -38.35 -1.44 3.79
C GLN A 32 -37.24 -1.90 4.74
N GLU A 33 -37.39 -3.08 5.37
CA GLU A 33 -36.38 -3.70 6.22
C GLU A 33 -35.11 -4.02 5.44
N LEU A 34 -35.21 -4.60 4.25
CA LEU A 34 -34.07 -4.87 3.36
C LEU A 34 -33.35 -3.58 2.93
N ARG A 35 -34.07 -2.49 2.69
CA ARG A 35 -33.46 -1.18 2.38
C ARG A 35 -32.73 -0.60 3.59
N LEU A 36 -33.26 -0.79 4.79
CA LEU A 36 -32.62 -0.37 6.03
C LEU A 36 -31.36 -1.19 6.30
N GLU A 37 -31.40 -2.51 6.12
CA GLU A 37 -30.24 -3.39 6.29
C GLU A 37 -29.17 -3.11 5.24
N LYS A 38 -29.54 -2.92 3.96
CA LYS A 38 -28.59 -2.47 2.93
C LYS A 38 -27.98 -1.11 3.24
N LYS A 39 -28.76 -0.15 3.74
CA LYS A 39 -28.23 1.18 4.09
C LYS A 39 -27.26 1.11 5.27
N ARG A 40 -27.53 0.25 6.25
CA ARG A 40 -26.63 0.00 7.39
C ARG A 40 -25.34 -0.67 6.94
N LEU A 41 -25.43 -1.71 6.12
CA LEU A 41 -24.25 -2.37 5.55
C LEU A 41 -23.43 -1.41 4.69
N GLN A 42 -24.07 -0.54 3.91
CA GLN A 42 -23.38 0.50 3.16
C GLN A 42 -22.66 1.49 4.08
N GLN A 43 -23.27 1.84 5.21
CA GLN A 43 -22.65 2.68 6.22
C GLN A 43 -21.47 1.99 6.92
N ASP A 44 -21.59 0.70 7.25
CA ASP A 44 -20.49 -0.11 7.81
C ASP A 44 -19.33 -0.23 6.79
N LEU A 45 -19.64 -0.34 5.49
CA LEU A 45 -18.64 -0.32 4.42
C LEU A 45 -18.01 1.06 4.24
N ASP A 46 -18.80 2.14 4.28
CA ASP A 46 -18.30 3.51 4.18
C ASP A 46 -17.45 3.89 5.40
N GLU A 47 -17.78 3.37 6.60
CA GLU A 47 -17.00 3.51 7.84
C GLU A 47 -15.70 2.71 7.77
N LEU A 48 -15.73 1.46 7.28
CA LEU A 48 -14.52 0.68 7.00
C LEU A 48 -13.66 1.31 5.90
N GLN A 49 -14.28 1.99 4.93
CA GLN A 49 -13.59 2.72 3.88
C GLN A 49 -13.02 4.05 4.39
N SER A 50 -13.69 4.75 5.30
CA SER A 50 -13.12 5.94 5.96
C SER A 50 -12.01 5.59 6.93
N ASP A 51 -12.13 4.47 7.66
CA ASP A 51 -11.02 3.92 8.44
C ASP A 51 -9.87 3.48 7.52
N TYR A 52 -10.16 2.91 6.34
CA TYR A 52 -9.10 2.57 5.38
C TYR A 52 -8.43 3.81 4.76
N ASP A 53 -9.20 4.87 4.48
CA ASP A 53 -8.70 6.11 3.90
C ASP A 53 -7.94 6.97 4.94
N ASP A 54 -8.29 6.89 6.23
CA ASP A 54 -7.57 7.54 7.33
C ASP A 54 -6.34 6.72 7.78
N VAL A 55 -6.40 5.38 7.67
CA VAL A 55 -5.26 4.46 7.92
C VAL A 55 -4.31 4.39 6.71
N LYS A 56 -4.66 5.02 5.58
CA LYS A 56 -3.78 5.15 4.41
C LYS A 56 -3.40 6.60 4.10
N PRO A 57 -2.50 7.23 4.87
CA PRO A 57 -1.42 7.95 4.26
C PRO A 57 -0.34 6.92 3.87
N MET A 58 -0.57 6.12 2.82
CA MET A 58 0.56 5.52 2.11
C MET A 58 1.27 6.66 1.37
N THR A 59 2.11 7.37 2.13
CA THR A 59 3.01 8.46 1.76
C THR A 59 2.35 9.66 1.08
N PRO A 60 1.98 10.73 1.82
CA PRO A 60 1.94 12.06 1.23
C PRO A 60 3.29 12.34 0.57
N THR A 61 3.26 12.67 -0.72
CA THR A 61 4.40 13.25 -1.42
C THR A 61 4.82 14.53 -0.69
N GLY A 62 5.95 14.49 0.03
CA GLY A 62 6.48 15.65 0.76
C GLY A 62 7.27 15.35 2.04
N THR A 63 7.20 14.13 2.59
CA THR A 63 7.95 13.75 3.81
C THR A 63 9.42 13.39 3.48
N PRO A 64 10.41 13.69 4.34
CA PRO A 64 11.83 13.38 4.15
C PRO A 64 12.13 11.95 3.69
N ASP A 65 11.26 11.00 4.00
CA ASP A 65 11.37 9.58 3.63
C ASP A 65 11.48 9.34 2.13
N TRP A 66 10.95 10.23 1.29
CA TRP A 66 11.13 10.17 -0.16
C TRP A 66 12.56 10.53 -0.55
N TYR A 67 13.11 11.61 -0.01
CA TYR A 67 14.49 12.05 -0.28
C TYR A 67 15.51 11.07 0.27
N VAL A 68 15.26 10.50 1.45
CA VAL A 68 16.18 9.54 2.08
C VAL A 68 16.33 8.28 1.22
N LYS A 69 15.26 7.79 0.57
CA LYS A 69 15.35 6.62 -0.34
C LYS A 69 16.28 6.86 -1.52
N TRP A 70 16.08 7.96 -2.23
CA TRP A 70 16.89 8.30 -3.41
C TRP A 70 18.33 8.63 -3.01
N THR A 71 18.52 9.33 -1.90
CA THR A 71 19.85 9.66 -1.38
C THR A 71 20.59 8.41 -0.93
N ALA A 72 19.93 7.47 -0.22
CA ALA A 72 20.52 6.21 0.20
C ALA A 72 20.86 5.32 -1.00
N MET A 73 20.00 5.24 -2.01
CA MET A 73 20.29 4.47 -3.24
C MET A 73 21.47 5.05 -4.01
N LEU A 74 21.51 6.37 -4.22
CA LEU A 74 22.60 7.03 -4.94
C LEU A 74 23.92 6.88 -4.18
N LEU A 75 23.92 7.12 -2.86
CA LEU A 75 25.11 7.01 -2.03
C LEU A 75 25.66 5.57 -2.01
N GLY A 76 24.79 4.56 -1.99
CA GLY A 76 25.20 3.15 -2.06
C GLY A 76 25.85 2.78 -3.38
N VAL A 77 25.26 3.22 -4.51
CA VAL A 77 25.83 2.98 -5.85
C VAL A 77 27.17 3.69 -6.01
N VAL A 78 27.28 4.94 -5.55
CA VAL A 78 28.56 5.66 -5.56
C VAL A 78 29.60 4.97 -4.66
N GLY A 79 29.19 4.47 -3.49
CA GLY A 79 30.05 3.71 -2.59
C GLY A 79 30.62 2.45 -3.24
N ILE A 80 29.78 1.58 -3.79
CA ILE A 80 30.23 0.33 -4.42
C ILE A 80 31.09 0.59 -5.66
N PHE A 81 30.76 1.63 -6.43
CA PHE A 81 31.52 2.02 -7.61
C PHE A 81 32.92 2.55 -7.24
N THR A 82 33.02 3.30 -6.13
CA THR A 82 34.29 3.82 -5.61
C THR A 82 35.19 2.70 -5.06
N ILE A 83 34.59 1.67 -4.42
CA ILE A 83 35.31 0.43 -4.06
C ILE A 83 35.88 -0.21 -5.32
N SER A 84 35.07 -0.32 -6.38
CA SER A 84 35.49 -0.91 -7.66
C SER A 84 36.56 -0.08 -8.39
N ALA A 85 36.68 1.22 -8.10
CA ALA A 85 37.70 2.12 -8.63
C ALA A 85 39.05 2.07 -7.87
N GLY A 86 39.17 1.23 -6.83
CA GLY A 86 40.41 1.06 -6.04
C GLY A 86 40.50 1.93 -4.80
N PHE A 87 39.55 2.84 -4.56
CA PHE A 87 39.46 3.65 -3.34
C PHE A 87 38.60 2.94 -2.28
N VAL A 88 39.07 1.77 -1.84
CA VAL A 88 38.32 0.83 -1.00
C VAL A 88 37.86 1.45 0.31
N VAL A 89 38.73 2.16 1.05
CA VAL A 89 38.39 2.75 2.36
C VAL A 89 37.29 3.80 2.25
N TRP A 90 37.40 4.71 1.27
CA TRP A 90 36.40 5.75 1.05
C TRP A 90 35.07 5.17 0.57
N GLY A 91 35.13 4.15 -0.29
CA GLY A 91 33.94 3.45 -0.77
C GLY A 91 33.24 2.64 0.33
N GLN A 92 33.97 2.02 1.26
CA GLN A 92 33.43 1.30 2.42
C GLN A 92 32.69 2.23 3.39
N VAL A 93 33.27 3.41 3.68
CA VAL A 93 32.61 4.43 4.52
C VAL A 93 31.34 4.97 3.85
N ALA A 94 31.38 5.24 2.55
CA ALA A 94 30.21 5.68 1.79
C ALA A 94 29.10 4.61 1.78
N TYR A 95 29.47 3.33 1.62
CA TYR A 95 28.53 2.22 1.66
C TYR A 95 27.92 2.01 3.06
N LEU A 96 28.68 2.25 4.12
CA LEU A 96 28.18 2.20 5.50
C LEU A 96 27.14 3.31 5.76
N LEU A 97 27.42 4.54 5.34
CA LEU A 97 26.47 5.65 5.45
C LEU A 97 25.18 5.36 4.66
N SER A 98 25.31 4.74 3.49
CA SER A 98 24.18 4.25 2.71
C SER A 98 23.37 3.20 3.49
N SER A 99 24.03 2.19 4.07
CA SER A 99 23.38 1.15 4.89
C SER A 99 22.59 1.76 6.07
N CYS A 100 23.14 2.75 6.76
CA CYS A 100 22.42 3.49 7.81
C CYS A 100 21.17 4.22 7.26
N GLY A 101 21.25 4.81 6.07
CA GLY A 101 20.12 5.41 5.38
C GLY A 101 19.02 4.39 5.05
N TRP A 102 19.38 3.17 4.65
CA TRP A 102 18.42 2.09 4.40
C TRP A 102 17.77 1.54 5.67
N VAL A 103 18.49 1.51 6.80
CA VAL A 103 17.90 1.17 8.11
C VAL A 103 16.85 2.21 8.51
N TYR A 104 17.10 3.50 8.26
CA TYR A 104 16.12 4.56 8.51
C TYR A 104 14.85 4.38 7.64
N VAL A 105 15.01 4.07 6.35
CA VAL A 105 13.87 3.76 5.48
C VAL A 105 13.09 2.53 5.97
N GLY A 106 13.80 1.50 6.44
CA GLY A 106 13.17 0.31 7.04
C GLY A 106 12.35 0.64 8.29
N MET A 107 12.85 1.56 9.14
CA MET A 107 12.12 2.05 10.30
C MET A 107 10.85 2.81 9.89
N GLN A 108 10.92 3.65 8.86
CA GLN A 108 9.76 4.37 8.34
C GLN A 108 8.70 3.43 7.76
N TRP A 109 9.12 2.33 7.15
CA TRP A 109 8.22 1.33 6.56
C TRP A 109 7.77 0.26 7.55
N SER A 110 8.22 0.33 8.81
CA SER A 110 8.01 -0.71 9.83
C SER A 110 8.37 -2.13 9.34
N ASP A 111 9.25 -2.23 8.34
CA ASP A 111 9.66 -3.48 7.70
C ASP A 111 10.95 -3.99 8.33
N ARG A 112 10.81 -5.06 9.12
CA ARG A 112 11.91 -5.70 9.84
C ARG A 112 12.90 -6.39 8.90
N ALA A 113 12.47 -6.85 7.73
CA ALA A 113 13.33 -7.55 6.78
C ALA A 113 14.35 -6.59 6.15
N ILE A 114 13.91 -5.39 5.75
CA ILE A 114 14.80 -4.36 5.20
C ILE A 114 15.80 -3.88 6.26
N MET A 115 15.35 -3.69 7.51
CA MET A 115 16.22 -3.29 8.61
C MET A 115 17.34 -4.31 8.86
N ILE A 116 17.00 -5.60 8.94
CA ILE A 116 17.98 -6.67 9.21
C ILE A 116 18.91 -6.87 8.00
N GLY A 117 18.39 -6.89 6.78
CA GLY A 117 19.19 -7.06 5.56
C GLY A 117 20.23 -5.95 5.37
N SER A 118 19.84 -4.71 5.68
CA SER A 118 20.73 -3.55 5.60
C SER A 118 21.80 -3.59 6.69
N ALA A 119 21.44 -3.98 7.92
CA ALA A 119 22.38 -4.09 9.04
C ALA A 119 23.43 -5.20 8.84
N ILE A 120 23.03 -6.37 8.31
CA ILE A 120 23.97 -7.45 8.00
C ILE A 120 24.95 -7.01 6.92
N SER A 121 24.45 -6.42 5.83
CA SER A 121 25.29 -5.94 4.73
C SER A 121 26.25 -4.83 5.17
N GLY A 122 25.79 -3.89 6.01
CA GLY A 122 26.64 -2.84 6.58
C GLY A 122 27.71 -3.39 7.52
N THR A 123 27.36 -4.37 8.35
CA THR A 123 28.31 -5.05 9.25
C THR A 123 29.35 -5.84 8.47
N ALA A 124 28.97 -6.51 7.38
CA ALA A 124 29.90 -7.23 6.51
C ALA A 124 30.95 -6.28 5.91
N VAL A 125 30.53 -5.11 5.44
CA VAL A 125 31.46 -4.11 4.88
C VAL A 125 32.36 -3.51 5.95
N LEU A 126 31.84 -3.24 7.15
CA LEU A 126 32.66 -2.82 8.29
C LEU A 126 33.66 -3.88 8.73
N MET A 127 33.27 -5.15 8.72
CA MET A 127 34.16 -6.25 9.05
C MET A 127 35.33 -6.29 8.08
N ASN A 128 35.07 -6.16 6.76
CA ASN A 128 36.12 -6.05 5.75
C ASN A 128 37.06 -4.85 6.02
N MET A 129 36.54 -3.70 6.46
CA MET A 129 37.36 -2.54 6.83
C MET A 129 38.25 -2.79 8.06
N VAL A 130 37.72 -3.45 9.10
CA VAL A 130 38.47 -3.76 10.34
C VAL A 130 39.54 -4.83 10.11
N THR A 131 39.26 -5.84 9.28
CA THR A 131 40.25 -6.88 8.97
C THR A 131 41.35 -6.42 8.03
N GLY A 132 41.22 -5.26 7.38
CA GLY A 132 42.30 -4.64 6.60
C GLY A 132 42.83 -5.50 5.45
N ILE A 133 41.96 -6.34 4.87
CA ILE A 133 42.25 -7.21 3.71
C ILE A 133 41.44 -6.72 2.52
#